data_AF-A0A4P6PE98-F1
#
_entry.id   AF-A0A4P6PE98-F1
#
_cell.length_a   1.000
_cell.length_b   1.000
_cell.length_c   1.000
_cell.angle_alpha   90.00
_cell.angle_beta   90.00
_cell.angle_gamma   90.00
#
_symmetry.space_group_name_H-M   'P 1'
#
loop_
_entity.id
_entity.type
_entity.pdbx_description
1 polymer ?
#
loop_
_entity_poly.entity_id
_entity_poly.type
_entity_poly.pdbx_seq_one_letter_code
_entity_poly.pdbx_strand_id
1 'polypeptide(L)'
;MKKLIVLVAITCAAVGLLAGCTTYEPPEKIKSATATLNRYTPEYVREANKALTESNHPDAERLTGIGQRLETAIDSLDRWANETNTEATP
;
A
#
# COMPACT_ATOMS: atom_id res chain seq x y z
N MET A 1 7.66 -51.05 0.22
CA MET A 1 8.30 -49.99 1.02
C MET A 1 8.61 -48.72 0.22
N LYS A 2 9.21 -48.80 -0.98
CA LYS A 2 9.49 -47.62 -1.84
C LYS A 2 8.25 -46.81 -2.28
N LYS A 3 7.13 -47.48 -2.56
CA LYS A 3 5.86 -46.83 -2.94
C LYS A 3 5.21 -46.02 -1.80
N LEU A 4 5.47 -46.40 -0.55
CA LEU A 4 4.95 -45.73 0.66
C LEU A 4 5.70 -44.41 0.93
N ILE A 5 7.01 -44.39 0.66
CA ILE A 5 7.86 -43.19 0.80
C ILE A 5 7.47 -42.13 -0.24
N VAL A 6 7.19 -42.54 -1.49
CA VAL A 6 6.76 -41.61 -2.54
C VAL A 6 5.40 -40.99 -2.22
N LEU A 7 4.47 -41.76 -1.65
CA LEU A 7 3.14 -41.26 -1.29
C LEU A 7 3.19 -40.27 -0.11
N VAL A 8 4.08 -40.52 0.87
CA VAL A 8 4.36 -39.58 1.98
C VAL A 8 5.10 -38.32 1.50
N ALA A 9 6.01 -38.45 0.53
CA ALA A 9 6.72 -37.29 -0.03
C ALA A 9 5.79 -36.38 -0.85
N ILE A 10 4.84 -36.95 -1.59
CA ILE A 10 3.85 -36.20 -2.38
C ILE A 10 2.83 -35.51 -1.45
N THR A 11 2.42 -36.14 -0.34
CA THR A 11 1.52 -35.49 0.62
C THR A 11 2.20 -34.38 1.42
N CYS A 12 3.47 -34.52 1.79
CA CYS A 12 4.21 -33.42 2.44
C CYS A 12 4.38 -32.19 1.54
N ALA A 13 4.56 -32.37 0.22
CA ALA A 13 4.63 -31.26 -0.72
C ALA A 13 3.28 -30.53 -0.90
N ALA A 14 2.15 -31.22 -0.72
CA ALA A 14 0.82 -30.62 -0.79
C ALA A 14 0.43 -29.85 0.49
N VAL A 15 0.95 -30.24 1.67
CA VAL A 15 0.69 -29.52 2.92
C VAL A 15 1.50 -28.22 3.02
N GLY A 16 2.66 -28.13 2.34
CA GLY A 16 3.45 -26.89 2.24
C GLY A 16 2.78 -25.78 1.44
N LEU A 17 1.84 -26.11 0.54
CA LEU A 17 1.02 -25.13 -0.20
C LEU A 17 -0.20 -24.64 0.60
N LEU A 18 -0.49 -25.26 1.75
CA LEU A 18 -1.56 -24.88 2.69
C LEU A 18 -1.04 -24.19 3.96
N ALA A 19 0.28 -24.03 4.11
CA ALA A 19 0.83 -22.95 4.90
C ALA A 19 0.57 -21.66 4.13
N GLY A 20 -0.70 -21.24 4.17
CA GLY A 20 -1.25 -20.16 3.38
C GLY A 20 -0.35 -18.93 3.45
N CYS A 21 -0.34 -18.20 2.33
CA CYS A 21 0.05 -16.80 2.28
C CYS A 21 -0.33 -16.14 3.59
N THR A 22 0.64 -15.80 4.44
CA THR A 22 0.36 -14.99 5.63
C THR A 22 -0.24 -13.71 5.08
N THR A 23 -1.56 -13.55 5.18
CA THR A 23 -2.25 -12.33 4.81
C THR A 23 -1.68 -11.29 5.77
N TYR A 24 -0.71 -10.50 5.28
CA TYR A 24 -0.05 -9.51 6.10
C TYR A 24 -1.08 -8.41 6.35
N GLU A 25 -1.60 -8.37 7.57
CA GLU A 25 -2.43 -7.27 8.04
C GLU A 25 -1.53 -6.22 8.71
N PRO A 26 -1.46 -4.98 8.18
CA PRO A 26 -0.71 -3.91 8.81
C PRO A 26 -1.22 -3.65 10.24
N PRO A 27 -0.32 -3.41 11.23
CA PRO A 27 -0.74 -3.08 12.58
C PRO A 27 -1.64 -1.83 12.63
N GLU A 28 -2.59 -1.78 13.57
CA GLU A 28 -3.53 -0.64 13.73
C GLU A 28 -2.85 0.73 13.83
N LYS A 29 -1.65 0.80 14.43
CA LYS A 29 -0.87 2.03 14.49
C LYS A 29 -0.45 2.53 13.10
N ILE A 30 -0.13 1.62 12.18
CA ILE A 30 0.21 1.95 10.80
C ILE A 30 -1.04 2.42 10.06
N LYS A 31 -2.14 1.66 10.12
CA LYS A 31 -3.43 2.04 9.53
C LYS A 31 -3.89 3.44 9.95
N SER A 32 -3.81 3.73 11.25
CA SER A 32 -4.17 5.03 11.81
C SER A 32 -3.22 6.15 11.33
N ALA A 33 -1.92 5.89 11.27
CA ALA A 33 -0.94 6.87 10.80
C ALA A 33 -1.12 7.19 9.31
N THR A 34 -1.31 6.18 8.45
CA THR A 34 -1.52 6.39 7.01
C THR A 34 -2.85 7.10 6.74
N ALA A 35 -3.92 6.75 7.46
CA ALA A 35 -5.22 7.42 7.33
C ALA A 35 -5.14 8.90 7.74
N THR A 36 -4.37 9.19 8.79
CA THR A 36 -4.12 10.57 9.22
C THR A 36 -3.33 11.34 8.16
N LEU A 37 -2.25 10.76 7.62
CA LEU A 37 -1.47 11.39 6.55
C LEU A 37 -2.35 11.65 5.32
N ASN A 38 -3.15 10.67 4.90
CA ASN A 38 -4.00 10.78 3.71
C ASN A 38 -5.11 11.82 3.89
N ARG A 39 -5.66 11.96 5.11
CA ARG A 39 -6.66 13.00 5.41
C ARG A 39 -6.14 14.42 5.18
N TYR A 40 -4.90 14.72 5.57
CA TYR A 40 -4.38 16.09 5.59
C TYR A 40 -3.49 16.45 4.40
N THR A 41 -2.82 15.47 3.79
CA THR A 41 -1.90 15.71 2.67
C THR A 41 -2.51 16.47 1.50
N PRO A 42 -3.72 16.13 1.01
CA PRO A 42 -4.33 16.83 -0.13
C PRO A 42 -4.49 18.33 0.13
N GLU A 43 -4.88 18.72 1.35
CA GLU A 43 -5.03 20.13 1.70
C GLU A 43 -3.67 20.84 1.73
N TYR A 44 -2.65 20.23 2.33
CA TYR A 44 -1.31 20.81 2.38
C TYR A 44 -0.70 20.97 0.99
N VAL A 45 -0.85 19.97 0.12
CA VAL A 45 -0.39 20.02 -1.27
C VAL A 45 -1.14 21.10 -2.04
N ARG A 46 -2.46 21.20 -1.88
CA ARG A 46 -3.28 22.25 -2.51
C ARG A 46 -2.83 23.65 -2.12
N GLU A 47 -2.67 23.92 -0.81
CA GLU A 47 -2.25 25.24 -0.33
C GLU A 47 -0.80 25.58 -0.74
N ALA A 48 0.11 24.60 -0.71
CA ALA A 48 1.48 24.81 -1.19
C ALA A 48 1.52 25.12 -2.69
N ASN A 49 0.77 24.39 -3.52
CA ASN A 49 0.69 24.61 -4.97
C ASN A 49 0.05 25.96 -5.31
N LYS A 50 -0.96 26.37 -4.53
CA LYS A 50 -1.57 27.69 -4.63
C LYS A 50 -0.52 28.78 -4.34
N ALA A 51 0.22 28.67 -3.25
CA ALA A 51 1.26 29.64 -2.90
C ALA A 51 2.35 29.76 -3.97
N LEU A 52 2.79 28.63 -4.56
CA LEU A 52 3.77 28.61 -5.65
C LEU A 52 3.27 29.36 -6.90
N THR A 53 2.00 29.17 -7.24
CA THR A 53 1.36 29.81 -8.39
C THR A 53 1.18 31.30 -8.14
N GLU A 54 0.63 31.67 -6.98
CA GLU A 54 0.38 33.07 -6.61
C GLU A 54 1.67 33.89 -6.45
N SER A 55 2.77 33.24 -6.07
CA SER A 55 4.07 33.91 -5.97
C SER A 55 4.84 33.97 -7.29
N ASN A 56 4.32 33.43 -8.40
CA ASN A 56 5.07 33.22 -9.65
C ASN A 56 6.43 32.56 -9.41
N HIS A 57 6.48 31.51 -8.57
CA HIS A 57 7.74 30.87 -8.22
C HIS A 57 8.43 30.33 -9.51
N PRO A 58 9.75 30.55 -9.70
CA PRO A 58 10.44 30.13 -10.92
C PRO A 58 10.32 28.62 -11.19
N ASP A 59 10.26 27.82 -10.12
CA ASP A 59 10.09 26.37 -10.19
C ASP A 59 8.66 25.88 -9.90
N ALA A 60 7.64 26.74 -10.01
CA ALA A 60 6.26 26.42 -9.60
C ALA A 60 5.73 25.12 -10.22
N GLU A 61 5.95 24.91 -11.52
CA GLU A 61 5.51 23.70 -12.23
C GLU A 61 6.17 22.44 -11.68
N ARG A 62 7.51 22.45 -11.54
CA ARG A 62 8.28 21.33 -11.02
C ARG A 62 7.86 20.98 -9.59
N LEU A 63 7.71 21.98 -8.74
CA LEU A 63 7.34 21.80 -7.33
C LEU A 63 5.88 21.34 -7.17
N THR A 64 4.96 21.85 -7.99
CA THR A 64 3.57 21.37 -8.07
C THR A 64 3.52 19.89 -8.43
N GLY A 65 4.30 19.48 -9.44
CA GLY A 65 4.40 18.07 -9.82
C GLY A 65 4.99 17.17 -8.72
N ILE A 66 5.89 17.70 -7.88
CA ILE A 66 6.39 16.97 -6.70
C ILE A 66 5.27 16.79 -5.66
N GLY A 67 4.52 17.85 -5.37
CA GLY A 67 3.38 17.80 -4.44
C GLY A 67 2.32 16.77 -4.86
N GLN A 68 1.94 16.76 -6.14
CA GLN A 68 0.98 15.79 -6.68
C GLN A 68 1.45 14.34 -6.56
N ARG A 69 2.75 14.07 -6.80
CA ARG A 69 3.32 12.73 -6.61
C ARG A 69 3.35 12.32 -5.15
N LEU A 70 3.60 13.25 -4.23
CA LEU A 70 3.53 12.99 -2.79
C LEU A 70 2.11 12.63 -2.37
N GLU A 71 1.10 13.39 -2.81
CA GLU A 71 -0.31 13.11 -2.54
C GLU A 71 -0.69 11.70 -3.03
N THR A 72 -0.32 11.37 -4.27
CA THR A 72 -0.56 10.04 -4.87
C THR A 72 0.13 8.91 -4.10
N ALA A 73 1.35 9.13 -3.63
CA ALA A 73 2.10 8.14 -2.87
C ALA A 73 1.46 7.88 -1.49
N ILE A 74 0.99 8.94 -0.83
CA ILE A 74 0.31 8.85 0.47
C ILE A 74 -1.06 8.17 0.33
N ASP A 75 -1.84 8.51 -0.70
CA ASP A 75 -3.09 7.82 -1.02
C ASP A 75 -2.86 6.31 -1.26
N SER A 76 -1.84 5.98 -2.06
CA SER A 76 -1.50 4.57 -2.33
C SER A 76 -1.04 3.82 -1.08
N LEU A 77 -0.31 4.49 -0.19
CA LEU A 77 0.10 3.93 1.10
C LEU A 77 -1.10 3.69 2.02
N ASP A 78 -2.06 4.61 2.03
CA ASP A 78 -3.28 4.48 2.82
C ASP A 78 -4.17 3.35 2.32
N ARG A 79 -4.35 3.23 1.00
CA ARG A 79 -5.06 2.10 0.38
C ARG A 79 -4.36 0.78 0.69
N TRP A 80 -3.04 0.70 0.55
CA TRP A 80 -2.30 -0.50 0.96
C TRP A 80 -2.53 -0.86 2.44
N ALA A 81 -2.59 0.12 3.32
CA ALA A 81 -2.72 -0.11 4.74
C ALA A 81 -4.15 -0.51 5.16
N ASN A 82 -5.15 0.09 4.53
CA ASN A 82 -6.55 0.07 4.96
C ASN A 82 -7.49 -0.74 4.04
N GLU A 83 -7.13 -0.97 2.78
CA GLU A 83 -7.86 -1.88 1.88
C GLU A 83 -7.30 -3.29 2.04
N THR A 84 -7.95 -4.12 2.86
CA THR A 84 -7.76 -5.56 2.76
C THR A 84 -8.29 -6.01 1.41
N ASN A 85 -7.45 -6.62 0.56
CA ASN A 85 -7.89 -7.29 -0.68
C ASN A 85 -9.18 -8.06 -0.36
N THR A 86 -10.31 -7.55 -0.83
CA THR A 86 -11.50 -8.38 -1.03
C THR A 86 -11.15 -9.22 -2.25
N GLU A 87 -10.31 -10.23 -2.03
CA GLU A 87 -10.13 -11.31 -2.98
C GLU A 87 -11.47 -12.04 -2.98
N ALA A 88 -12.33 -11.59 -3.89
CA ALA A 88 -13.57 -12.28 -4.23
C ALA A 88 -13.20 -13.75 -4.47
N THR A 89 -13.61 -14.59 -3.53
CA THR A 89 -13.49 -16.04 -3.60
C THR A 89 -14.19 -16.52 -4.89
N PRO A 90 -13.59 -17.47 -5.64
CA PRO A 90 -14.00 -17.84 -7.01
C PRO A 90 -15.45 -18.30 -7.18
#